data_AF-A0A1B2DR45-F1
#
_entry.id   AF-A0A1B2DR45-F1
#
_cell.length_a   1.000
_cell.length_b   1.000
_cell.length_c   1.000
_cell.angle_alpha   90.00
_cell.angle_beta   90.00
_cell.angle_gamma   90.00
#
_symmetry.space_group_name_H-M   'P 1'
#
loop_
_entity.id
_entity.type
_entity.pdbx_description
1 polymer ?
#
loop_
_entity_poly.entity_id
_entity_poly.type
_entity_poly.pdbx_seq_one_letter_code
_entity_poly.pdbx_strand_id
1 'polypeptide(L)'
;MKKIIISFLMLLIICSCSSQFDKETWLKEPEKRQDMVSSLTNKFKLKGMTENEIIDLLGEPAEKLSEPSRQFLYYIGSAGLGIKVTLLQLQLDENGKVESHDIIYK
;
A
#
# COMPACT_ATOMS: atom_id res chain seq x y z
N MET A 1 31.91 23.01 13.94
CA MET A 1 30.71 22.25 14.33
C MET A 1 29.52 22.38 13.36
N LYS A 2 29.45 23.39 12.46
CA LYS A 2 28.36 23.49 11.45
C LYS A 2 28.48 22.53 10.26
N LYS A 3 29.69 22.09 9.89
CA LYS A 3 29.93 21.18 8.76
C LYS A 3 29.52 19.72 9.04
N ILE A 4 29.52 19.30 10.31
CA ILE A 4 29.12 17.95 10.74
C ILE A 4 27.59 17.80 10.69
N ILE A 5 26.84 18.87 11.00
CA ILE A 5 25.37 18.88 10.98
C ILE A 5 24.84 18.76 9.54
N ILE A 6 25.49 19.42 8.57
CA ILE A 6 25.14 19.30 7.14
C ILE A 6 25.42 17.89 6.61
N SER A 7 26.49 17.25 7.08
CA SER A 7 26.84 15.87 6.70
C SER A 7 25.82 14.83 7.18
N PHE A 8 25.13 15.10 8.31
CA PHE A 8 24.11 14.19 8.85
C PHE A 8 22.76 14.36 8.14
N LEU A 9 22.44 15.58 7.69
CA LEU A 9 21.21 15.87 6.94
C LEU A 9 21.22 15.22 5.54
N MET A 10 22.41 15.04 4.95
CA MET A 10 22.57 14.39 3.64
C MET A 10 22.45 12.85 3.70
N LEU A 11 22.65 12.25 4.89
CA LEU A 11 22.61 10.79 5.09
C LEU A 11 21.18 10.23 5.25
N LEU A 12 20.19 11.09 5.51
CA LEU A 12 18.77 10.72 5.66
C LEU A 12 18.02 10.51 4.34
N ILE A 13 18.66 10.80 3.19
CA ILE A 13 18.06 10.67 1.86
C ILE A 13 18.25 9.25 1.28
N ILE A 14 19.08 8.43 1.90
CA ILE A 14 19.47 7.13 1.36
C ILE A 14 18.51 6.05 1.88
N CYS A 15 17.83 5.38 0.94
CA CYS A 15 17.13 4.11 1.08
C CYS A 15 15.61 4.13 1.35
N SER A 16 14.85 4.89 0.55
CA SER A 16 13.51 4.45 0.15
C SER A 16 13.61 3.78 -1.22
N CYS A 17 14.15 2.56 -1.28
CA CYS A 17 14.13 1.75 -2.50
C CYS A 17 12.72 1.13 -2.67
N SER A 18 11.70 1.98 -2.83
CA SER A 18 10.38 1.50 -3.24
C SER A 18 10.45 1.18 -4.73
N SER A 19 10.17 -0.06 -5.11
CA SER A 19 9.99 -0.40 -6.52
C SER A 19 8.79 0.37 -7.07
N GLN A 20 8.85 0.72 -8.36
CA GLN A 20 7.68 1.31 -9.01
C GLN A 20 6.57 0.27 -9.07
N PHE A 21 5.33 0.71 -8.83
CA PHE A 21 4.17 -0.14 -8.94
C PHE A 21 4.08 -0.65 -10.38
N ASP A 22 4.07 -1.97 -10.49
CA ASP A 22 3.86 -2.70 -11.73
C ASP A 22 2.68 -3.65 -11.51
N LYS A 23 1.64 -3.50 -12.33
CA LYS A 23 0.40 -4.27 -12.20
C LYS A 23 0.64 -5.76 -12.37
N GLU A 24 1.46 -6.15 -13.33
CA GLU A 24 1.71 -7.56 -13.62
C GLU A 24 2.43 -8.25 -12.45
N THR A 25 3.48 -7.60 -11.93
CA THR A 25 4.23 -8.04 -10.75
C THR A 25 3.32 -8.09 -9.52
N TRP A 26 2.49 -7.07 -9.29
CA TRP A 26 1.55 -7.02 -8.16
C TRP A 26 0.59 -8.22 -8.15
N LEU A 27 0.12 -8.62 -9.33
CA LEU A 27 -0.81 -9.73 -9.50
C LEU A 27 -0.12 -11.10 -9.41
N LYS A 28 1.10 -11.24 -9.94
CA LYS A 28 1.81 -12.53 -10.04
C LYS A 28 2.69 -12.86 -8.84
N GLU A 29 3.21 -11.84 -8.15
CA GLU A 29 4.24 -11.96 -7.10
C GLU A 29 3.78 -11.25 -5.81
N PRO A 30 2.81 -11.80 -5.06
CA PRO A 30 2.28 -11.17 -3.85
C PRO A 30 3.33 -10.77 -2.80
N GLU A 31 4.44 -11.52 -2.72
CA GLU A 31 5.57 -11.26 -1.83
C GLU A 31 6.33 -9.97 -2.15
N LYS A 32 6.23 -9.47 -3.39
CA LYS A 32 6.84 -8.20 -3.82
C LYS A 32 5.95 -6.99 -3.61
N ARG A 33 4.71 -7.18 -3.17
CA ARG A 33 3.75 -6.06 -2.98
C ARG A 33 4.23 -5.04 -1.96
N GLN A 34 4.94 -5.46 -0.90
CA GLN A 34 5.54 -4.55 0.08
C GLN A 34 6.52 -3.56 -0.57
N ASP A 35 7.25 -3.99 -1.61
CA ASP A 35 8.26 -3.15 -2.26
C ASP A 35 7.57 -2.07 -3.11
N MET A 36 6.38 -2.37 -3.64
CA MET A 36 5.61 -1.51 -4.54
C MET A 36 4.59 -0.61 -3.83
N VAL A 37 4.11 -1.00 -2.64
CA VAL A 37 2.96 -0.34 -2.00
C VAL A 37 3.17 1.16 -1.81
N SER A 38 4.40 1.58 -1.50
CA SER A 38 4.73 2.99 -1.32
C SER A 38 4.59 3.78 -2.61
N SER A 39 5.00 3.23 -3.76
CA SER A 39 4.84 3.94 -5.03
C SER A 39 3.40 3.88 -5.54
N LEU A 40 2.68 2.79 -5.24
CA LEU A 40 1.24 2.68 -5.45
C LEU A 40 0.49 3.80 -4.71
N THR A 41 0.68 3.94 -3.40
CA THR A 41 -0.08 4.91 -2.60
C THR A 41 0.36 6.37 -2.79
N ASN A 42 1.66 6.61 -3.07
CA ASN A 42 2.18 7.97 -3.22
C ASN A 42 2.04 8.54 -4.63
N LYS A 43 2.10 7.69 -5.68
CA LYS A 43 2.07 8.14 -7.08
C LYS A 43 0.74 7.88 -7.76
N PHE A 44 0.04 6.79 -7.43
CA PHE A 44 -1.28 6.52 -7.97
C PHE A 44 -2.36 7.10 -7.06
N LYS A 45 -3.28 7.84 -7.66
CA LYS A 45 -4.39 8.45 -6.94
C LYS A 45 -5.49 7.41 -6.71
N LEU A 46 -5.30 6.54 -5.70
CA LEU A 46 -6.31 5.54 -5.32
C LEU A 46 -7.62 6.20 -4.89
N LYS A 47 -7.54 7.33 -4.18
CA LYS A 47 -8.70 8.08 -3.71
C LYS A 47 -9.59 8.52 -4.87
N GLY A 48 -10.87 8.15 -4.79
CA GLY A 48 -11.92 8.43 -5.78
C GLY A 48 -12.11 7.35 -6.84
N MET A 49 -11.20 6.36 -6.92
CA MET A 49 -11.40 5.17 -7.76
C MET A 49 -12.56 4.35 -7.23
N THR A 50 -13.36 3.81 -8.15
CA THR A 50 -14.44 2.88 -7.87
C THR A 50 -13.91 1.50 -7.51
N GLU A 51 -14.76 0.67 -6.90
CA GLU A 51 -14.49 -0.75 -6.66
C GLU A 51 -13.95 -1.47 -7.90
N ASN A 52 -14.58 -1.27 -9.06
CA ASN A 52 -14.18 -1.91 -10.30
C ASN A 52 -12.82 -1.42 -10.79
N GLU A 53 -12.54 -0.11 -10.72
CA GLU A 53 -11.22 0.43 -11.11
C GLU A 53 -10.11 -0.10 -10.19
N ILE A 54 -10.39 -0.27 -8.90
CA ILE A 54 -9.45 -0.88 -7.95
C ILE A 54 -9.24 -2.36 -8.26
N ILE A 55 -10.30 -3.13 -8.51
CA ILE A 55 -10.19 -4.55 -8.86
C ILE A 55 -9.45 -4.72 -10.19
N ASP A 56 -9.72 -3.86 -11.17
CA ASP A 56 -9.01 -3.85 -12.43
C ASP A 56 -7.53 -3.54 -12.23
N LEU A 57 -7.17 -2.64 -11.31
CA LEU A 57 -5.79 -2.26 -11.06
C LEU A 57 -5.01 -3.29 -10.22
N LEU A 58 -5.60 -3.75 -9.13
CA LEU A 58 -4.93 -4.51 -8.05
C LEU A 58 -5.36 -5.98 -7.97
N GLY A 59 -6.36 -6.38 -8.77
CA GLY A 59 -7.03 -7.67 -8.66
C GLY A 59 -8.03 -7.70 -7.50
N GLU A 60 -8.63 -8.88 -7.30
CA GLU A 60 -9.53 -9.10 -6.18
C GLU A 60 -8.79 -8.93 -4.84
N PRO A 61 -9.38 -8.19 -3.87
CA PRO A 61 -8.82 -8.12 -2.53
C PRO A 61 -8.89 -9.48 -1.85
N ALA A 62 -8.03 -9.67 -0.87
CA ALA A 62 -8.04 -10.89 -0.07
C ALA A 62 -9.30 -10.98 0.80
N GLU A 63 -9.79 -9.84 1.29
CA GLU A 63 -11.02 -9.75 2.05
C GLU A 63 -11.81 -8.50 1.63
N LYS A 64 -13.14 -8.65 1.52
CA LYS A 64 -14.10 -7.56 1.40
C LYS A 64 -14.93 -7.53 2.67
N LEU A 65 -14.84 -6.44 3.43
CA LEU A 65 -15.66 -6.23 4.63
C LEU A 65 -16.79 -5.28 4.30
N SER A 66 -17.99 -5.55 4.82
CA SER A 66 -19.17 -4.69 4.62
C SER A 66 -19.56 -3.91 5.87
N GLU A 67 -19.04 -4.29 7.03
CA GLU A 67 -19.39 -3.74 8.35
C GLU A 67 -18.12 -3.51 9.17
N PRO A 68 -17.98 -2.40 9.92
CA PRO A 68 -18.90 -1.26 10.04
C PRO A 68 -18.87 -0.30 8.83
N SER A 69 -18.01 -0.55 7.85
CA SER A 69 -17.83 0.24 6.63
C SER A 69 -17.31 -0.67 5.52
N ARG A 70 -17.57 -0.36 4.24
CA ARG A 70 -17.04 -1.13 3.12
C ARG A 70 -15.52 -0.97 3.02
N GLN A 71 -14.80 -2.10 3.00
CA GLN A 71 -13.34 -2.10 2.95
C GLN A 71 -12.79 -3.21 2.07
N PHE A 72 -11.73 -2.91 1.34
CA PHE A 72 -10.91 -3.90 0.63
C PHE A 72 -9.57 -4.07 1.36
N LEU A 73 -9.20 -5.31 1.64
CA LEU A 73 -7.93 -5.65 2.29
C LEU A 73 -7.04 -6.44 1.33
N TYR A 74 -5.83 -5.95 1.10
CA TYR A 74 -4.81 -6.62 0.29
C TYR A 74 -3.62 -7.03 1.17
N TYR A 75 -3.24 -8.30 1.12
CA TYR A 75 -1.96 -8.73 1.67
C TYR A 75 -0.83 -8.08 0.89
N ILE A 76 0.05 -7.37 1.60
CA ILE A 76 1.25 -6.76 1.01
C ILE A 76 2.54 -7.32 1.59
N GLY A 77 2.51 -7.97 2.75
CA GLY A 77 3.68 -8.62 3.32
C GLY A 77 3.40 -9.29 4.67
N SER A 78 4.45 -9.85 5.26
CA SER A 78 4.43 -10.35 6.64
C SER A 78 5.41 -9.55 7.49
N ALA A 79 5.01 -9.16 8.70
CA ALA A 79 5.97 -8.80 9.72
C ALA A 79 6.55 -10.13 10.24
N GLY A 80 7.87 -10.30 10.12
CA GLY A 80 8.57 -11.59 10.24
C GLY A 80 8.13 -12.53 11.39
N LEU A 81 8.47 -13.81 11.22
CA LEU A 81 8.00 -14.98 12.00
C LEU A 81 6.59 -15.49 11.64
N GLY A 82 5.94 -14.93 10.63
CA GLY A 82 4.72 -15.51 10.03
C GLY A 82 3.44 -15.38 10.87
N ILE A 83 3.49 -14.70 12.02
CA ILE A 83 2.33 -14.50 12.90
C ILE A 83 1.65 -13.16 12.63
N LYS A 84 2.37 -12.19 12.04
CA LYS A 84 1.83 -10.86 11.76
C LYS A 84 1.80 -10.57 10.27
N VAL A 85 0.65 -10.10 9.79
CA VAL A 85 0.43 -9.75 8.38
C VAL A 85 0.32 -8.24 8.23
N THR A 86 0.89 -7.73 7.15
CA THR A 86 0.77 -6.33 6.76
C THR A 86 -0.25 -6.25 5.63
N LEU A 87 -1.25 -5.38 5.80
CA LEU A 87 -2.34 -5.19 4.84
C LEU A 87 -2.35 -3.75 4.34
N LEU A 88 -2.59 -3.60 3.03
CA LEU A 88 -3.13 -2.36 2.48
C LEU A 88 -4.65 -2.40 2.66
N GLN A 89 -5.17 -1.47 3.46
CA GLN A 89 -6.59 -1.28 3.70
C GLN A 89 -7.07 -0.12 2.84
N LEU A 90 -8.13 -0.33 2.05
CA LEU A 90 -8.84 0.72 1.34
C LEU A 90 -10.23 0.85 1.97
N GLN A 91 -10.58 2.05 2.44
CA GLN A 91 -11.94 2.35 2.90
C GLN A 91 -12.73 2.96 1.76
N LEU A 92 -13.94 2.46 1.56
CA LEU A 92 -14.84 2.91 0.52
C LEU A 92 -15.98 3.72 1.11
N ASP A 93 -16.34 4.79 0.42
CA ASP A 93 -17.53 5.59 0.72
C ASP A 93 -18.83 4.84 0.36
N GLU A 94 -19.96 5.47 0.66
CA GLU A 94 -21.29 4.94 0.37
C GLU A 94 -21.52 4.64 -1.13
N ASN A 95 -20.81 5.35 -2.01
CA ASN A 95 -20.88 5.24 -3.46
C ASN A 95 -19.91 4.17 -4.02
N GLY A 96 -19.18 3.45 -3.16
CA GLY A 96 -18.21 2.44 -3.58
C GLY A 96 -16.94 3.06 -4.20
N LYS A 97 -16.58 4.27 -3.79
CA LYS A 97 -15.30 4.92 -4.17
C LYS A 97 -14.35 4.94 -2.99
N VAL A 98 -13.06 4.79 -3.26
CA VAL A 98 -12.03 4.86 -2.22
C VAL A 98 -12.01 6.26 -1.60
N GLU A 99 -12.31 6.34 -0.31
CA GLU A 99 -12.25 7.58 0.48
C GLU A 99 -10.85 7.78 1.09
N SER A 100 -10.27 6.70 1.60
CA SER A 100 -8.97 6.67 2.29
C SER A 100 -8.27 5.32 2.13
N HIS A 101 -6.97 5.31 2.45
CA HIS A 101 -6.17 4.10 2.48
C HIS A 101 -5.16 4.16 3.63
N ASP A 102 -4.86 2.99 4.22
CA ASP A 102 -3.91 2.85 5.32
C ASP A 102 -3.12 1.55 5.19
N ILE A 103 -1.97 1.51 5.88
CA ILE A 103 -1.19 0.29 6.07
C ILE A 103 -1.41 -0.19 7.51
N ILE A 104 -1.99 -1.37 7.67
CA ILE A 104 -2.29 -1.95 9.00
C ILE A 104 -1.50 -3.23 9.24
N TYR A 105 -1.21 -3.48 10.52
CA TYR A 105 -0.51 -4.68 10.99
C TYR A 105 -1.46 -5.49 11.86
N LYS A 106 -1.78 -6.72 11.46
CA LYS A 106 -2.61 -7.66 12.22
C LYS A 106 -1.77 -8.80 12.77
#